data_AF-A0A7V9HN84-F1
#
_entry.id   AF-A0A7V9HN84-F1
#
_cell.length_a   1.000
_cell.length_b   1.000
_cell.length_c   1.000
_cell.angle_alpha   90.00
_cell.angle_beta   90.00
_cell.angle_gamma   90.00
#
_symmetry.space_group_name_H-M   'P 1'
#
loop_
_entity.id
_entity.type
_entity.pdbx_description
1 polymer ?
#
loop_
_entity_poly.entity_id
_entity_poly.type
_entity_poly.pdbx_seq_one_letter_code
_entity_poly.pdbx_strand_id
1 'polypeptide(L)'
;MRPFITRFFAWYERNYALNIGIAAFLFLLQLVHLYWLTTDVVAMRLTGESWFSPSGPLRWFILIVDYTEIPALFSVSLVYINELRKGWNWKSALFLLFLNSQWLHIFWITDEFVVAELGGGAGGALPVALAWVAIAIDYLELPVIYDTMRKFALAIREQRTTTFLREELR
;
A
#
# COMPACT_ATOMS: atom_id res chain seq x y z
N MET A 1 -2.02 7.93 -27.87
CA MET A 1 -2.14 6.81 -26.91
C MET A 1 -2.89 5.67 -27.58
N ARG A 2 -2.51 4.40 -27.35
CA ARG A 2 -3.17 3.24 -27.96
C ARG A 2 -4.66 3.20 -27.55
N PRO A 3 -5.60 2.82 -28.44
CA PRO A 3 -7.05 2.88 -28.20
C PRO A 3 -7.51 2.03 -26.99
N PHE A 4 -6.71 1.05 -26.58
CA PHE A 4 -6.98 0.25 -25.39
C PHE A 4 -6.81 1.05 -24.09
N ILE A 5 -5.77 1.88 -23.99
CA ILE A 5 -5.45 2.66 -22.78
C ILE A 5 -6.53 3.70 -22.52
N THR A 6 -7.01 4.37 -23.57
CA THR A 6 -8.09 5.36 -23.44
C THR A 6 -9.40 4.72 -22.98
N ARG A 7 -9.75 3.54 -23.51
CA ARG A 7 -10.93 2.77 -23.07
C ARG A 7 -10.83 2.33 -21.61
N PHE A 8 -9.66 1.83 -21.21
CA PHE A 8 -9.42 1.44 -19.81
C PHE A 8 -9.64 2.62 -18.87
N PHE A 9 -8.99 3.76 -19.14
CA PHE A 9 -9.12 4.92 -18.27
C PHE A 9 -10.52 5.55 -18.30
N ALA A 10 -11.23 5.50 -19.43
CA ALA A 10 -12.63 5.93 -19.48
C ALA A 10 -13.52 5.05 -18.59
N TRP A 11 -13.30 3.72 -18.60
CA TRP A 11 -13.97 2.82 -17.66
C TRP A 11 -13.56 3.09 -16.21
N TYR A 12 -12.27 3.34 -15.96
CA TYR A 12 -11.73 3.60 -14.63
C TYR A 12 -12.35 4.87 -14.02
N GLU A 13 -12.45 5.93 -14.80
CA GLU A 13 -13.09 7.20 -14.38
C GLU A 13 -14.58 7.04 -14.14
N ARG A 14 -15.29 6.29 -14.98
CA ARG A 14 -16.72 6.02 -14.79
C ARG A 14 -17.00 5.30 -13.48
N ASN A 15 -16.06 4.49 -13.01
CA ASN A 15 -16.17 3.74 -11.74
C ASN A 15 -15.21 4.29 -10.68
N TYR A 16 -14.85 5.57 -10.74
CA TYR A 16 -13.77 6.14 -9.93
C TYR A 16 -13.98 5.94 -8.43
N ALA A 17 -15.18 6.20 -7.91
CA ALA A 17 -15.50 6.05 -6.49
C ALA A 17 -15.35 4.59 -6.00
N LEU A 18 -15.71 3.61 -6.84
CA LEU A 18 -15.51 2.19 -6.54
C LEU A 18 -14.01 1.84 -6.57
N ASN A 19 -13.31 2.25 -7.63
CA ASN A 19 -11.89 1.95 -7.81
C ASN A 19 -11.02 2.52 -6.68
N ILE A 20 -11.27 3.78 -6.29
CA ILE A 20 -10.54 4.40 -5.18
C ILE A 20 -10.98 3.84 -3.82
N GLY A 21 -12.23 3.39 -3.67
CA GLY A 21 -12.68 2.67 -2.49
C GLY A 21 -11.98 1.32 -2.31
N ILE A 22 -11.83 0.55 -3.39
CA ILE A 22 -11.06 -0.71 -3.38
C ILE A 22 -9.59 -0.43 -3.04
N ALA A 23 -8.98 0.55 -3.70
CA ALA A 23 -7.59 0.94 -3.43
C ALA A 23 -7.40 1.37 -1.97
N ALA A 24 -8.28 2.22 -1.45
CA ALA A 24 -8.26 2.70 -0.08
C ALA A 24 -8.42 1.56 0.94
N PHE A 25 -9.37 0.65 0.70
CA PHE A 25 -9.60 -0.50 1.56
C PHE A 25 -8.39 -1.44 1.60
N LEU A 26 -7.87 -1.85 0.43
CA LEU A 26 -6.70 -2.73 0.34
C LEU A 26 -5.46 -2.08 0.99
N PHE A 27 -5.29 -0.78 0.82
CA PHE A 27 -4.14 -0.07 1.37
C PHE A 27 -4.28 0.22 2.87
N LEU A 28 -5.50 0.32 3.40
CA LEU A 28 -5.73 0.35 4.85
C LEU A 28 -5.33 -0.95 5.54
N LEU A 29 -5.44 -2.10 4.87
CA LEU A 29 -5.01 -3.37 5.43
C LEU A 29 -3.51 -3.37 5.75
N GLN A 30 -2.71 -2.54 5.06
CA GLN A 30 -1.28 -2.38 5.34
C GLN A 30 -1.00 -1.80 6.75
N LEU A 31 -1.99 -1.16 7.39
CA LEU A 31 -1.84 -0.75 8.79
C LEU A 31 -1.70 -1.95 9.73
N VAL A 32 -2.25 -3.12 9.38
CA VAL A 32 -2.06 -4.35 10.14
C VAL A 32 -0.61 -4.81 10.02
N HIS A 33 -0.06 -4.79 8.81
CA HIS A 33 1.35 -5.08 8.55
C HIS A 33 2.27 -4.15 9.35
N LEU A 34 2.06 -2.83 9.22
CA LEU A 34 2.87 -1.83 9.90
C LEU A 34 2.77 -1.94 11.42
N TYR A 35 1.57 -2.25 11.94
CA TYR A 35 1.38 -2.51 13.37
C TYR A 35 2.21 -3.72 13.82
N TRP A 36 2.11 -4.85 13.11
CA TRP A 36 2.86 -6.05 13.42
C TRP A 36 4.38 -5.80 13.37
N LEU A 37 4.87 -5.19 12.29
CA LEU A 37 6.27 -4.78 12.11
C LEU A 37 6.77 -3.97 13.32
N THR A 38 5.94 -3.05 13.81
CA THR A 38 6.30 -2.18 14.94
C THR A 38 6.35 -2.94 16.25
N THR A 39 5.33 -3.76 16.52
CA THR A 39 5.17 -4.43 17.82
C THR A 39 6.02 -5.69 17.99
N ASP A 40 6.46 -6.29 16.88
CA ASP A 40 7.28 -7.50 16.89
C ASP A 40 8.72 -7.14 16.49
N VAL A 41 8.95 -6.77 15.23
CA VAL A 41 10.31 -6.58 14.68
C VAL A 41 11.01 -5.36 15.26
N VAL A 42 10.35 -4.19 15.27
CA VAL A 42 10.95 -2.95 15.79
C VAL A 42 11.10 -3.03 17.31
N ALA A 43 10.07 -3.49 18.02
CA ALA A 43 10.14 -3.69 19.47
C ALA A 43 11.28 -4.64 19.85
N MET A 44 11.36 -5.83 19.24
CA MET A 44 12.43 -6.79 19.50
C MET A 44 13.82 -6.20 19.24
N ARG A 45 14.00 -5.38 18.20
CA ARG A 45 15.28 -4.73 17.90
C ARG A 45 15.64 -3.58 18.85
N LEU A 46 14.66 -2.89 19.43
CA LEU A 46 14.90 -1.73 20.30
C LEU A 46 14.95 -2.09 21.79
N THR A 47 14.09 -3.00 22.25
CA THR A 47 13.90 -3.32 23.66
C THR A 47 14.36 -4.73 24.02
N GLY A 48 14.59 -5.59 23.02
CA GLY A 48 14.87 -7.02 23.23
C GLY A 48 13.63 -7.84 23.58
N GLU A 49 12.45 -7.23 23.56
CA GLU A 49 11.17 -7.90 23.84
C GLU A 49 10.18 -7.65 22.71
N SER A 50 9.51 -8.73 22.25
CA SER A 50 8.34 -8.62 21.37
C SER A 50 7.11 -8.29 22.21
N TRP A 51 6.43 -7.19 21.86
CA TRP A 51 5.19 -6.79 22.53
C TRP A 51 3.98 -7.53 21.98
N PHE A 52 4.10 -8.11 20.78
CA PHE A 52 3.02 -8.84 20.14
C PHE A 52 3.60 -9.94 19.23
N SER A 53 3.54 -11.18 19.71
CA SER A 53 3.95 -12.37 18.96
C SER A 53 2.71 -13.20 18.57
N PRO A 54 2.10 -12.93 17.40
CA PRO A 54 0.92 -13.64 16.97
C PRO A 54 1.26 -15.11 16.68
N SER A 55 0.57 -16.03 17.36
CA SER A 55 0.69 -17.48 17.16
C SER A 55 -0.62 -18.09 16.67
N GLY A 56 -0.54 -19.24 16.00
CA GLY A 56 -1.72 -19.98 15.53
C GLY A 56 -2.50 -19.27 14.41
N PRO A 57 -3.84 -19.24 14.46
CA PRO A 57 -4.68 -18.68 13.39
C PRO A 57 -4.42 -17.20 13.07
N LEU A 58 -3.95 -16.42 14.04
CA LEU A 58 -3.70 -14.99 13.87
C LEU A 58 -2.51 -14.71 12.95
N ARG A 59 -1.49 -15.57 12.97
CA ARG A 59 -0.35 -15.50 12.05
C ARG A 59 -0.80 -15.71 10.60
N TRP A 60 -1.70 -16.66 10.37
CA TRP A 60 -2.27 -16.89 9.03
C TRP A 60 -3.07 -15.70 8.52
N PHE A 61 -3.82 -15.03 9.41
CA PHE A 61 -4.54 -13.82 9.04
C PHE A 61 -3.60 -12.69 8.61
N ILE A 62 -2.53 -12.42 9.38
CA ILE A 62 -1.52 -11.40 9.04
C ILE A 62 -0.86 -11.72 7.71
N LEU A 63 -0.45 -12.97 7.50
CA LEU A 63 0.16 -13.40 6.24
C LEU A 63 -0.78 -13.19 5.04
N ILE A 64 -2.08 -13.50 5.17
CA ILE A 64 -3.07 -13.22 4.11
C ILE A 64 -3.17 -11.72 3.84
N VAL A 65 -3.16 -10.90 4.90
CA VAL A 65 -3.18 -9.43 4.77
C VAL A 65 -1.94 -8.92 4.05
N ASP A 66 -0.75 -9.41 4.38
CA ASP A 66 0.50 -9.05 3.70
C ASP A 66 0.46 -9.42 2.21
N TYR A 67 -0.13 -10.57 1.85
CA TYR A 67 -0.32 -10.92 0.42
C TYR A 67 -1.22 -9.94 -0.34
N THR A 68 -2.02 -9.11 0.36
CA THR A 68 -2.80 -8.05 -0.28
C THR A 68 -1.99 -6.79 -0.60
N GLU A 69 -0.75 -6.68 -0.11
CA GLU A 69 0.19 -5.58 -0.38
C GLU A 69 0.37 -5.35 -1.89
N ILE A 70 0.68 -6.40 -2.66
CA ILE A 70 0.87 -6.27 -4.12
C ILE A 70 -0.37 -5.69 -4.81
N PRO A 71 -1.59 -6.27 -4.64
CA PRO A 71 -2.82 -5.65 -5.13
C PRO A 71 -3.05 -4.21 -4.65
N ALA A 72 -2.69 -3.90 -3.40
CA ALA A 72 -2.83 -2.55 -2.84
C ALA A 72 -1.91 -1.55 -3.55
N LEU A 73 -0.62 -1.86 -3.68
CA LEU A 73 0.37 -1.04 -4.37
C LEU A 73 -0.03 -0.76 -5.81
N PHE A 74 -0.48 -1.79 -6.53
CA PHE A 74 -0.98 -1.61 -7.90
C PHE A 74 -2.23 -0.71 -7.95
N SER A 75 -3.21 -0.96 -7.07
CA SER A 75 -4.48 -0.22 -7.07
C SER A 75 -4.27 1.26 -6.75
N VAL A 76 -3.45 1.56 -5.75
CA VAL A 76 -3.14 2.93 -5.34
C VAL A 76 -2.24 3.62 -6.37
N SER A 77 -1.28 2.90 -6.98
CA SER A 77 -0.49 3.44 -8.09
C SER A 77 -1.39 3.87 -9.25
N LEU A 78 -2.43 3.10 -9.58
CA LEU A 78 -3.40 3.48 -10.61
C LEU A 78 -4.16 4.77 -10.27
N VAL A 79 -4.46 5.02 -8.98
CA VAL A 79 -5.07 6.29 -8.54
C VAL A 79 -4.16 7.46 -8.90
N TYR A 80 -2.88 7.42 -8.50
CA TYR A 80 -1.95 8.53 -8.73
C TYR A 80 -1.49 8.65 -10.19
N ILE A 81 -1.37 7.55 -10.93
CA ILE A 81 -1.15 7.58 -12.38
C ILE A 81 -2.32 8.27 -13.08
N ASN A 82 -3.56 7.96 -12.67
CA ASN A 82 -4.75 8.59 -13.23
C ASN A 82 -4.77 10.10 -12.98
N GLU A 83 -4.29 10.57 -11.82
CA GLU A 83 -4.15 12.00 -11.52
C GLU A 83 -3.12 12.67 -12.42
N LEU A 84 -1.91 12.11 -12.50
CA LEU A 84 -0.82 12.65 -13.34
C LEU A 84 -1.21 12.71 -14.82
N ARG A 85 -2.02 11.76 -15.29
CA ARG A 85 -2.55 11.76 -16.65
C ARG A 85 -3.51 12.93 -16.90
N LYS A 86 -4.30 13.34 -15.90
CA LYS A 86 -5.25 14.46 -16.00
C LYS A 86 -4.58 15.82 -15.87
N GLY A 87 -3.45 15.88 -15.17
CA GLY A 87 -2.64 17.08 -15.03
C GLY A 87 -1.44 16.83 -14.12
N TRP A 88 -0.38 17.62 -14.29
CA TRP A 88 0.81 17.46 -13.47
C TRP A 88 0.52 17.78 -12.00
N ASN A 89 0.89 16.86 -11.11
CA ASN A 89 0.78 17.02 -9.67
C ASN A 89 2.01 16.41 -9.00
N TRP A 90 2.84 17.27 -8.41
CA TRP A 90 4.07 16.86 -7.74
C TRP A 90 3.82 15.88 -6.59
N LYS A 91 2.72 16.05 -5.85
CA LYS A 91 2.34 15.16 -4.76
C LYS A 91 2.07 13.75 -5.26
N SER A 92 1.36 13.61 -6.39
CA SER A 92 1.08 12.31 -7.01
C SER A 92 2.37 11.66 -7.51
N ALA A 93 3.33 12.43 -8.05
CA ALA A 93 4.65 11.90 -8.43
C ALA A 93 5.47 11.44 -7.21
N LEU A 94 5.48 12.21 -6.12
CA LEU A 94 6.16 11.85 -4.88
C LEU A 94 5.56 10.57 -4.26
N PHE A 95 4.25 10.44 -4.26
CA PHE A 95 3.58 9.25 -3.73
C PHE A 95 3.76 8.03 -4.61
N LEU A 96 3.84 8.19 -5.93
CA LEU A 96 4.30 7.10 -6.78
C LEU A 96 5.73 6.69 -6.46
N LEU A 97 6.64 7.62 -6.13
CA LEU A 97 7.98 7.27 -5.69
C LEU A 97 7.95 6.47 -4.37
N PHE A 98 7.14 6.88 -3.39
CA PHE A 98 6.95 6.12 -2.13
C PHE A 98 6.35 4.73 -2.35
N LEU A 99 5.37 4.60 -3.25
CA LEU A 99 4.80 3.29 -3.61
C LEU A 99 5.81 2.43 -4.36
N ASN A 100 6.65 3.04 -5.22
CA ASN A 100 7.65 2.29 -5.95
C ASN A 100 8.83 1.86 -5.08
N SER A 101 9.14 2.60 -4.00
CA SER A 101 10.13 2.13 -3.01
C SER A 101 9.65 0.89 -2.26
N GLN A 102 8.34 0.65 -2.13
CA GLN A 102 7.83 -0.56 -1.46
C GLN A 102 8.24 -1.85 -2.18
N TRP A 103 8.39 -1.81 -3.52
CA TRP A 103 8.96 -2.97 -4.23
C TRP A 103 10.35 -3.35 -3.73
N LEU A 104 11.18 -2.35 -3.39
CA LEU A 104 12.50 -2.61 -2.82
C LEU A 104 12.40 -3.28 -1.46
N HIS A 105 11.45 -2.85 -0.62
CA HIS A 105 11.14 -3.50 0.65
C HIS A 105 10.73 -4.97 0.44
N ILE A 106 9.75 -5.24 -0.44
CA ILE A 106 9.29 -6.61 -0.76
C ILE A 106 10.45 -7.49 -1.24
N PHE A 107 11.29 -6.96 -2.14
CA PHE A 107 12.44 -7.69 -2.67
C PHE A 107 13.48 -7.99 -1.58
N TRP A 108 13.78 -7.05 -0.68
CA TRP A 108 14.74 -7.27 0.41
C TRP A 108 14.28 -8.30 1.41
N ILE A 109 13.01 -8.26 1.83
CA ILE A 109 12.46 -9.30 2.72
C ILE A 109 12.52 -10.67 2.05
N THR A 110 12.12 -10.74 0.78
CA THR A 110 12.13 -12.02 0.04
C THR A 110 13.55 -12.60 -0.07
N ASP A 111 14.57 -11.75 -0.24
CA ASP A 111 15.97 -12.18 -0.29
C ASP A 111 16.46 -12.73 1.06
N GLU A 112 16.11 -12.10 2.19
CA GLU A 112 16.43 -12.64 3.52
C GLU A 112 15.86 -14.05 3.74
N PHE A 113 14.60 -14.27 3.35
CA PHE A 113 13.95 -15.58 3.46
C PHE A 113 14.56 -16.63 2.51
N VAL A 114 14.88 -16.24 1.27
CA VAL A 114 15.50 -17.13 0.27
C VAL A 114 16.92 -17.51 0.67
N VAL A 115 17.71 -16.57 1.19
CA VAL A 115 19.09 -16.82 1.67
C VAL A 115 19.09 -17.70 2.92
N ALA A 116 18.13 -17.51 3.85
CA ALA A 116 18.00 -18.33 5.04
C ALA A 116 17.60 -19.79 4.74
N GLU A 117 16.72 -20.00 3.76
CA GLU A 117 16.19 -21.33 3.42
C GLU A 117 17.10 -22.12 2.45
N LEU A 118 17.81 -21.43 1.54
CA LEU A 118 18.71 -22.07 0.56
C LEU A 118 20.17 -22.18 1.03
N GLY A 119 20.59 -21.37 2.01
CA GLY A 119 21.97 -21.28 2.49
C GLY A 119 22.10 -21.82 3.92
N GLY A 120 22.17 -23.14 4.10
CA GLY A 120 22.38 -23.82 5.39
C GLY A 120 23.72 -23.52 6.12
N GLY A 121 24.33 -22.36 5.91
CA GLY A 121 25.54 -21.92 6.60
C GLY A 121 25.91 -20.48 6.25
N ALA A 122 25.89 -19.59 7.26
CA ALA A 122 26.52 -18.27 7.27
C ALA A 122 26.36 -17.38 6.01
N GLY A 123 25.19 -17.40 5.38
CA GLY A 123 24.82 -16.48 4.29
C GLY A 123 24.35 -15.14 4.84
N GLY A 124 25.09 -14.07 4.54
CA GLY A 124 25.05 -12.75 5.17
C GLY A 124 23.67 -12.24 5.56
N ALA A 125 23.45 -12.07 6.88
CA ALA A 125 22.42 -11.18 7.39
C ALA A 125 22.58 -9.82 6.68
N LEU A 126 21.49 -9.27 6.12
CA LEU A 126 21.50 -7.91 5.62
C LEU A 126 22.10 -7.02 6.72
N PRO A 127 23.07 -6.13 6.39
CA PRO A 127 23.59 -5.15 7.33
C PRO A 127 22.43 -4.52 8.10
N VAL A 128 22.55 -4.44 9.44
CA VAL A 128 21.50 -3.90 10.30
C VAL A 128 20.98 -2.54 9.81
N ALA A 129 21.85 -1.74 9.19
CA ALA A 129 21.49 -0.49 8.53
C ALA A 129 20.43 -0.66 7.42
N LEU A 130 20.52 -1.68 6.58
CA LEU A 130 19.55 -1.95 5.50
C LEU A 130 18.19 -2.40 6.05
N ALA A 131 18.16 -3.16 7.16
CA ALA A 131 16.89 -3.51 7.82
C ALA A 131 16.16 -2.26 8.33
N TRP A 132 16.87 -1.27 8.87
CA TRP A 132 16.27 0.01 9.27
C TRP A 132 15.78 0.84 8.08
N VAL A 133 16.46 0.75 6.93
CA VAL A 133 16.00 1.40 5.68
C VAL A 133 14.73 0.73 5.17
N ALA A 134 14.64 -0.61 5.21
CA ALA A 134 13.44 -1.34 4.81
C ALA A 134 12.23 -0.94 5.68
N ILE A 135 12.41 -0.88 7.00
CA ILE A 135 11.37 -0.39 7.92
C ILE A 135 10.99 1.06 7.59
N ALA A 136 11.97 1.94 7.35
CA ALA A 136 11.67 3.33 7.02
C ALA A 136 10.86 3.46 5.72
N ILE A 137 11.09 2.57 4.75
CA ILE A 137 10.32 2.50 3.51
C ILE A 137 8.85 2.13 3.79
N ASP A 138 8.57 1.14 4.64
CA ASP A 138 7.17 0.78 5.01
C ASP A 138 6.42 1.95 5.61
N TYR A 139 7.09 2.73 6.46
CA TYR A 139 6.49 3.90 7.09
C TYR A 139 6.18 5.04 6.08
N LEU A 140 6.76 5.02 4.87
CA LEU A 140 6.38 5.96 3.80
C LEU A 140 4.98 5.69 3.25
N GLU A 141 4.37 4.54 3.54
CA GLU A 141 3.00 4.25 3.15
C GLU A 141 1.99 5.10 3.91
N LEU A 142 2.24 5.43 5.18
CA LEU A 142 1.32 6.22 6.03
C LEU A 142 0.79 7.51 5.38
N PRO A 143 1.64 8.43 4.84
CA PRO A 143 1.15 9.63 4.18
C PRO A 143 0.31 9.31 2.92
N VAL A 144 0.61 8.20 2.24
CA VAL A 144 -0.11 7.76 1.03
C VAL A 144 -1.46 7.14 1.41
N ILE A 145 -1.53 6.36 2.50
CA ILE A 145 -2.78 5.81 3.07
C ILE A 145 -3.72 6.95 3.41
N TYR A 146 -3.24 7.92 4.19
CA TYR A 146 -4.03 9.07 4.61
C TYR A 146 -4.60 9.84 3.40
N ASP A 147 -3.79 10.10 2.39
CA ASP A 147 -4.21 10.85 1.20
C ASP A 147 -5.20 10.05 0.33
N THR A 148 -4.97 8.75 0.16
CA THR A 148 -5.89 7.86 -0.58
C THR A 148 -7.25 7.80 0.10
N MET A 149 -7.27 7.67 1.43
CA MET A 149 -8.49 7.70 2.24
C MET A 149 -9.23 9.04 2.12
N ARG A 150 -8.49 10.15 2.17
CA ARG A 150 -9.06 11.49 1.99
C ARG A 150 -9.71 11.63 0.61
N LYS A 151 -9.04 11.18 -0.45
CA LYS A 151 -9.60 11.21 -1.81
C LYS A 151 -10.84 10.33 -1.94
N PHE A 152 -10.86 9.16 -1.31
CA PHE A 152 -12.05 8.32 -1.27
C PHE A 152 -13.22 9.01 -0.58
N ALA A 153 -13.00 9.65 0.56
CA ALA A 153 -14.03 10.42 1.25
C ALA A 153 -14.59 11.57 0.38
N LEU A 154 -13.73 12.27 -0.38
CA LEU A 154 -14.15 13.29 -1.33
C LEU A 154 -14.97 12.70 -2.49
N ALA A 155 -14.52 11.58 -3.07
CA ALA A 155 -15.22 10.92 -4.17
C ALA A 155 -16.63 10.45 -3.78
N ILE A 156 -16.79 9.89 -2.57
CA ILE A 156 -18.12 9.52 -2.06
C ILE A 156 -19.01 10.75 -1.89
N ARG A 157 -18.46 11.85 -1.37
CA ARG A 157 -19.23 13.09 -1.14
C ARG A 157 -19.74 13.67 -2.46
N GLU A 158 -18.88 13.76 -3.47
CA GLU A 158 -19.26 14.26 -4.80
C GLU A 158 -20.33 13.38 -5.48
N GLN A 159 -20.20 12.05 -5.35
CA GLN A 159 -21.17 11.12 -5.91
C GLN A 159 -22.55 11.29 -5.24
N ARG A 160 -22.59 11.43 -3.90
CA ARG A 160 -23.84 11.69 -3.17
C ARG A 160 -24.51 12.99 -3.60
N THR A 161 -23.74 14.08 -3.71
CA THR A 161 -24.28 15.37 -4.16
C THR A 161 -24.84 15.30 -5.58
N THR A 162 -24.15 14.59 -6.48
CA THR A 162 -24.61 14.42 -7.87
C THR A 162 -25.91 13.61 -7.94
N THR A 163 -26.04 12.54 -7.14
CA THR A 163 -27.27 11.75 -7.07
C THR A 163 -28.45 12.57 -6.53
N PHE A 164 -28.23 13.33 -5.45
CA PHE A 164 -29.26 14.19 -4.84
C PHE A 164 -29.81 15.23 -5.83
N LEU A 165 -28.93 15.96 -6.54
CA LEU A 165 -29.35 16.94 -7.53
C LEU A 165 -30.15 16.31 -8.68
N ARG A 166 -29.85 15.07 -9.05
CA ARG A 166 -30.55 14.35 -10.11
C ARG A 166 -31.96 13.91 -9.69
N GLU A 167 -32.16 13.67 -8.39
CA GLU A 167 -33.45 13.30 -7.80
C GLU A 167 -34.34 14.53 -7.61
N GLU A 168 -33.79 15.68 -7.21
CA GLU A 168 -34.58 16.92 -7.03
C GLU A 168 -34.96 17.64 -8.34
N LEU A 169 -34.17 17.49 -9.41
CA LEU A 169 -34.41 18.15 -10.71
C LEU A 169 -35.26 17.31 -11.68
N ARG A 170 -35.80 16.18 -11.23
CA ARG A 170 -36.70 15.30 -12.01
C ARG A 170 -38.14 15.44 -11.55
#